data_AF-A0A1X6YMW7-F1
#
_entry.id   AF-A0A1X6YMW7-F1
#
_cell.length_a   1.000
_cell.length_b   1.000
_cell.length_c   1.000
_cell.angle_alpha   90.00
_cell.angle_beta   90.00
_cell.angle_gamma   90.00
#
_symmetry.space_group_name_H-M   'P 1'
#
loop_
_entity.id
_entity.type
_entity.pdbx_description
1 polymer ?
#
loop_
_entity_poly.entity_id
_entity_poly.type
_entity_poly.pdbx_seq_one_letter_code
_entity_poly.pdbx_strand_id
1 'polypeptide(L)'
;MPLQTPSSERTSVFLFLGLFPHLNGVFDFLSYGVTLGLWRLGLRRGGIVPWLAGIVDIGAALLLFTGLGAALLLAIAVMNRLAGVDILPLGPIFADLRSAPLPGQPWLETPQARYLWLYAMLFSTLVPTLIHAGLSCLSLAQWAPMGLRKRYVGWIDRRDDNVCAEIGVTVVLGLTWFVSFALPLVALVWLVQSLLPLVGETYLQLFETLARWLGQIDSVGPGYIPQGWANGIDV
;
A
#
# COMPACT_ATOMS: atom_id res chain seq x y z
N MET A 1 -22.56 -18.22 -12.90
CA MET A 1 -22.92 -17.03 -12.10
C MET A 1 -23.76 -17.52 -10.92
N PRO A 2 -23.20 -17.79 -9.73
CA PRO A 2 -24.03 -18.06 -8.57
C PRO A 2 -24.58 -16.73 -8.06
N LEU A 3 -25.88 -16.71 -7.80
CA LEU A 3 -26.64 -15.59 -7.27
C LEU A 3 -25.99 -15.06 -5.99
N GLN A 4 -25.46 -13.83 -6.03
CA GLN A 4 -25.21 -13.04 -4.83
C GLN A 4 -26.54 -12.92 -4.09
N THR A 5 -26.63 -13.51 -2.90
CA THR A 5 -27.78 -13.25 -2.04
C THR A 5 -27.78 -11.76 -1.67
N PRO A 6 -28.93 -11.08 -1.68
CA PRO A 6 -29.02 -9.64 -1.37
C PRO A 6 -28.54 -9.28 0.06
N SER A 7 -28.32 -10.28 0.93
CA SER A 7 -27.67 -10.12 2.22
C SER A 7 -26.15 -9.88 2.11
N SER A 8 -25.47 -10.43 1.09
CA SER A 8 -24.02 -10.27 0.92
C SER A 8 -23.63 -8.87 0.46
N GLU A 9 -24.43 -8.23 -0.40
CA GLU A 9 -24.20 -6.86 -0.85
C GLU A 9 -24.37 -5.86 0.29
N ARG A 10 -25.47 -5.97 1.06
CA ARG A 10 -25.71 -5.10 2.22
C ARG A 10 -24.62 -5.25 3.29
N THR A 11 -24.16 -6.47 3.51
CA THR A 11 -23.04 -6.77 4.42
C THR A 11 -21.75 -6.12 3.93
N SER A 12 -21.42 -6.27 2.65
CA SER A 12 -20.23 -5.66 2.06
C SER A 12 -20.28 -4.15 2.13
N VAL A 13 -21.45 -3.54 1.85
CA VAL A 13 -21.66 -2.09 1.96
C VAL A 13 -21.54 -1.63 3.42
N PHE A 14 -22.09 -2.38 4.38
CA PHE A 14 -21.96 -2.06 5.81
C PHE A 14 -20.51 -2.12 6.29
N LEU A 15 -19.74 -3.14 5.87
CA LEU A 15 -18.32 -3.23 6.20
C LEU A 15 -17.52 -2.11 5.52
N PHE A 16 -17.80 -1.85 4.24
CA PHE A 16 -17.10 -0.86 3.42
C PHE A 16 -17.39 0.59 3.80
N LEU A 17 -18.64 0.95 4.13
CA LEU A 17 -19.01 2.33 4.49
C LEU A 17 -19.13 2.56 6.00
N GLY A 18 -19.36 1.49 6.77
CA GLY A 18 -19.53 1.53 8.21
C GLY A 18 -18.23 1.22 8.91
N LEU A 19 -17.91 -0.05 9.15
CA LEU A 19 -16.85 -0.41 10.09
C LEU A 19 -15.44 -0.02 9.63
N PHE A 20 -15.06 -0.37 8.39
CA PHE A 20 -13.67 -0.25 7.94
C PHE A 20 -13.19 1.20 7.80
N PRO A 21 -13.97 2.18 7.31
CA PRO A 21 -13.55 3.58 7.30
C PRO A 21 -13.25 4.14 8.69
N HIS A 22 -13.96 3.69 9.73
CA HIS A 22 -13.72 4.17 11.09
C HIS A 22 -12.39 3.62 11.64
N LEU A 23 -12.12 2.33 11.42
CA LEU A 23 -10.82 1.73 11.77
C LEU A 23 -9.69 2.41 10.98
N ASN A 24 -9.86 2.57 9.67
CA ASN A 24 -8.91 3.29 8.82
C ASN A 24 -8.66 4.70 9.36
N GLY A 25 -9.70 5.47 9.67
CA GLY A 25 -9.59 6.84 10.15
C GLY A 25 -8.81 6.96 11.47
N VAL A 26 -8.95 6.00 12.39
CA VAL A 26 -8.15 5.96 13.63
C VAL A 26 -6.67 5.73 13.31
N PHE A 27 -6.35 4.77 12.44
CA PHE A 27 -4.97 4.48 12.06
C PHE A 27 -4.34 5.61 11.25
N ASP A 28 -5.11 6.26 10.37
CA ASP A 28 -4.68 7.43 9.62
C ASP A 28 -4.36 8.60 10.55
N PHE A 29 -5.20 8.84 11.57
CA PHE A 29 -4.94 9.86 12.59
C PHE A 29 -3.66 9.57 13.38
N LEU A 30 -3.45 8.31 13.79
CA LEU A 30 -2.23 7.90 14.49
C LEU A 30 -1.00 8.04 13.60
N SER A 31 -1.08 7.57 12.36
CA SER A 31 -0.03 7.68 11.35
C SER A 31 0.37 9.14 11.12
N TYR A 32 -0.61 10.00 10.88
CA TYR A 32 -0.40 11.43 10.72
C TYR A 32 0.27 12.06 11.95
N GLY A 33 -0.18 11.71 13.16
CA GLY A 33 0.40 12.20 14.41
C GLY A 33 1.87 11.83 14.56
N VAL A 34 2.23 10.58 14.24
CA VAL A 34 3.62 10.10 14.25
C VAL A 34 4.47 10.83 13.22
N THR A 35 4.04 10.87 11.96
CA THR A 35 4.78 11.53 10.88
C THR A 35 4.97 13.02 11.18
N LEU A 36 3.94 13.72 11.65
CA LEU A 36 4.03 15.13 12.02
C LEU A 36 4.99 15.35 13.20
N GLY A 37 4.97 14.46 14.20
CA GLY A 37 5.88 14.50 15.34
C GLY A 37 7.35 14.32 14.92
N LEU A 38 7.63 13.31 14.09
CA LEU A 38 8.96 13.00 13.57
C LEU A 38 9.48 14.11 12.64
N TRP A 39 8.61 14.67 11.81
CA TRP A 39 8.96 15.80 10.95
C TRP A 39 9.34 17.03 11.77
N ARG A 40 8.55 17.38 12.78
CA ARG A 40 8.86 18.49 13.71
C ARG A 40 10.18 18.24 14.46
N LEU A 41 10.46 16.99 14.84
CA LEU A 41 11.72 16.61 15.48
C LEU A 41 12.91 16.80 14.54
N GLY A 42 12.79 16.34 13.30
CA GLY A 42 13.81 16.51 12.26
C GLY A 42 14.14 17.99 12.02
N LEU A 43 13.11 18.83 11.83
CA LEU A 43 13.29 20.27 11.61
C LEU A 43 13.95 20.98 12.80
N ARG A 44 13.60 20.61 14.04
CA ARG A 44 14.14 21.25 15.26
C ARG A 44 15.61 20.91 15.51
N ARG A 45 16.03 19.67 15.23
CA ARG A 45 17.37 19.18 15.58
C ARG A 45 18.37 19.32 14.43
N GLY A 46 17.92 19.27 13.17
CA GLY A 46 18.80 19.33 12.00
C GLY A 46 19.83 18.20 11.95
N GLY A 47 20.85 18.36 11.10
CA GLY A 47 21.94 17.38 10.95
C GLY A 47 21.46 16.02 10.44
N ILE A 48 21.85 14.94 11.13
CA ILE A 48 21.46 13.56 10.79
C ILE A 48 20.06 13.18 11.30
N VAL A 49 19.46 13.98 12.20
CA VAL A 49 18.19 13.63 12.84
C VAL A 49 17.01 13.52 11.86
N PRO A 50 16.84 14.38 10.84
CA PRO A 50 15.81 14.19 9.82
C PRO A 50 15.88 12.84 9.11
N TRP A 51 17.10 12.34 8.87
CA TRP A 51 17.33 11.04 8.24
C TRP A 51 16.88 9.89 9.12
N LEU A 52 17.30 9.91 10.39
CA LEU A 52 16.87 8.91 11.37
C LEU A 52 15.36 8.98 11.61
N ALA A 53 14.79 10.18 11.67
CA ALA A 53 13.35 10.39 11.81
C ALA A 53 12.58 9.79 10.62
N GLY A 54 13.08 9.92 9.39
CA GLY A 54 12.48 9.27 8.21
C GLY A 54 12.54 7.74 8.26
N ILE A 55 13.65 7.16 8.73
CA ILE A 55 13.75 5.69 8.91
C ILE A 55 12.75 5.21 9.96
N VAL A 56 12.63 5.93 11.08
CA VAL A 56 11.67 5.63 12.13
C VAL A 56 10.22 5.77 11.63
N ASP A 57 9.95 6.77 10.79
CA ASP A 57 8.62 7.00 10.19
C ASP A 57 8.21 5.82 9.29
N ILE A 58 9.13 5.31 8.45
CA ILE A 58 8.90 4.10 7.64
C ILE A 58 8.59 2.90 8.53
N GLY A 59 9.36 2.69 9.60
CA GLY A 59 9.12 1.60 10.54
C GLY A 59 7.76 1.71 11.25
N ALA A 60 7.39 2.93 11.68
CA ALA A 60 6.10 3.20 12.29
C ALA A 60 4.94 3.00 11.31
N ALA A 61 5.09 3.42 10.05
CA ALA A 61 4.09 3.21 9.00
C ALA A 61 3.85 1.71 8.75
N LEU A 62 4.91 0.90 8.67
CA LEU A 62 4.79 -0.56 8.52
C LEU A 62 4.08 -1.20 9.72
N LEU A 63 4.42 -0.77 10.94
CA LEU A 63 3.79 -1.28 12.16
C LEU A 63 2.32 -0.90 12.24
N LEU A 64 1.96 0.35 11.93
CA LEU A 64 0.58 0.82 11.92
C LEU A 64 -0.23 0.12 10.83
N PHE A 65 0.33 -0.05 9.63
CA PHE A 65 -0.33 -0.79 8.55
C PHE A 65 -0.59 -2.26 8.92
N THR A 66 0.40 -2.91 9.56
CA THR A 66 0.24 -4.28 10.10
C THR A 66 -0.84 -4.32 11.18
N GLY A 67 -0.83 -3.35 12.09
CA GLY A 67 -1.82 -3.22 13.15
C GLY A 67 -3.24 -2.99 12.61
N LEU A 68 -3.38 -2.23 11.53
CA LEU A 68 -4.67 -2.01 10.86
C LEU A 68 -5.22 -3.32 10.29
N GLY A 69 -4.40 -4.09 9.57
CA GLY A 69 -4.80 -5.40 9.06
C GLY A 69 -5.22 -6.35 10.18
N ALA A 70 -4.48 -6.37 11.29
CA ALA A 70 -4.83 -7.15 12.48
C ALA A 70 -6.14 -6.69 13.14
N ALA A 71 -6.36 -5.37 13.24
CA ALA A 71 -7.57 -4.79 13.80
C ALA A 71 -8.80 -5.11 12.94
N LEU A 72 -8.66 -5.08 11.62
CA LEU A 72 -9.71 -5.47 10.69
C LEU A 72 -10.08 -6.95 10.85
N LEU A 73 -9.09 -7.84 10.90
CA LEU A 73 -9.33 -9.27 11.14
C LEU A 73 -10.01 -9.53 12.49
N LEU A 74 -9.57 -8.85 13.54
CA LEU A 74 -10.18 -8.95 14.86
C LEU A 74 -11.63 -8.48 14.83
N ALA A 75 -11.91 -7.34 14.18
CA ALA A 75 -13.25 -6.80 14.10
C ALA A 75 -14.19 -7.73 13.32
N ILE A 76 -13.73 -8.30 12.20
CA ILE A 76 -14.47 -9.33 11.44
C ILE A 76 -14.74 -10.56 12.32
N ALA A 77 -13.72 -11.08 13.02
CA ALA A 77 -13.87 -12.25 13.87
C ALA A 77 -14.89 -12.02 15.01
N VAL A 78 -14.84 -10.85 15.65
CA VAL A 78 -15.81 -10.46 16.69
C VAL A 78 -17.21 -10.37 16.10
N MET A 79 -17.38 -9.76 14.92
CA MET A 79 -18.67 -9.67 14.25
C MET A 79 -19.25 -11.03 13.88
N ASN A 80 -18.44 -11.93 13.32
CA ASN A 80 -18.85 -13.31 13.00
C ASN A 80 -19.37 -14.03 14.26
N ARG A 81 -18.64 -13.91 15.38
CA ARG A 81 -19.06 -14.48 16.67
C ARG A 81 -20.37 -13.88 17.20
N LEU A 82 -20.52 -12.55 17.12
CA LEU A 82 -21.71 -11.86 17.62
C LEU A 82 -22.95 -12.14 16.78
N ALA A 83 -22.80 -12.30 15.45
CA ALA A 83 -23.90 -12.64 14.57
C ALA A 83 -24.24 -14.14 14.58
N GLY A 84 -23.36 -15.00 15.11
CA GLY A 84 -23.52 -16.45 15.08
C GLY A 84 -23.43 -17.05 13.67
N VAL A 85 -23.02 -16.26 12.69
CA VAL A 85 -22.83 -16.62 11.28
C VAL A 85 -21.59 -15.91 10.73
N ASP A 86 -20.93 -16.52 9.76
CA ASP A 86 -19.79 -15.90 9.08
C ASP A 86 -20.27 -14.80 8.14
N ILE A 87 -20.27 -13.57 8.65
CA ILE A 87 -20.56 -12.34 7.90
C ILE A 87 -19.52 -12.17 6.78
N LEU A 88 -18.25 -12.41 7.11
CA LEU A 88 -17.16 -12.47 6.15
C LEU A 88 -16.29 -13.71 6.45
N PRO A 89 -16.38 -14.77 5.64
CA PRO A 89 -15.72 -16.04 5.92
C PRO A 89 -14.22 -15.94 5.60
N LEU A 90 -13.39 -15.77 6.63
CA LEU A 90 -11.96 -15.53 6.47
C LEU A 90 -11.21 -16.72 5.84
N GLY A 91 -11.56 -17.96 6.19
CA GLY A 91 -10.92 -19.16 5.64
C GLY A 91 -10.94 -19.23 4.10
N PRO A 92 -12.13 -19.20 3.46
CA PRO A 92 -12.26 -19.14 2.01
C PRO A 92 -11.52 -17.96 1.36
N ILE A 93 -11.52 -16.79 2.02
CA ILE A 93 -10.79 -15.61 1.52
C ILE A 93 -9.30 -15.93 1.43
N PHE A 94 -8.67 -16.39 2.53
CA PHE A 94 -7.24 -16.72 2.50
C PHE A 94 -6.90 -17.84 1.51
N ALA A 95 -7.79 -18.83 1.33
CA ALA A 95 -7.60 -19.88 0.34
C ALA A 95 -7.61 -19.33 -1.10
N ASP A 96 -8.57 -18.47 -1.43
CA ASP A 96 -8.64 -17.80 -2.72
C ASP A 96 -7.44 -16.86 -2.95
N LEU A 97 -6.98 -16.17 -1.91
CA LEU A 97 -5.80 -15.30 -1.99
C LEU A 97 -4.52 -16.08 -2.31
N ARG A 98 -4.39 -17.32 -1.81
CA ARG A 98 -3.27 -18.22 -2.12
C ARG A 98 -3.36 -18.90 -3.48
N SER A 99 -4.50 -18.84 -4.16
CA SER A 99 -4.66 -19.53 -5.44
C SER A 99 -3.73 -18.94 -6.50
N ALA A 100 -2.95 -19.75 -7.21
CA ALA A 100 -2.15 -19.21 -8.32
C ALA A 100 -3.07 -18.83 -9.49
N PRO A 101 -2.89 -17.66 -10.13
CA PRO A 101 -3.59 -17.35 -11.37
C PRO A 101 -3.30 -18.43 -12.42
N LEU A 102 -4.33 -18.90 -13.12
CA LEU A 102 -4.12 -19.84 -14.22
C LEU A 102 -3.39 -19.15 -15.38
N PRO A 103 -2.42 -19.81 -16.05
CA PRO A 103 -1.74 -19.23 -17.20
C PRO A 103 -2.74 -18.80 -18.28
N GLY A 104 -2.65 -17.55 -18.73
CA GLY A 104 -3.51 -16.99 -19.78
C GLY A 104 -4.88 -16.48 -19.33
N GLN A 105 -5.24 -16.59 -18.04
CA GLN A 105 -6.47 -15.96 -17.54
C GLN A 105 -6.29 -14.45 -17.33
N PRO A 106 -7.27 -13.62 -17.75
CA PRO A 106 -7.33 -12.22 -17.36
C PRO A 106 -7.39 -12.08 -15.85
N TRP A 107 -6.64 -11.12 -15.30
CA TRP A 107 -6.57 -10.91 -13.85
C TRP A 107 -7.94 -10.65 -13.21
N LEU A 108 -8.87 -10.01 -13.92
CA LEU A 108 -10.25 -9.74 -13.47
C LEU A 108 -11.09 -11.00 -13.23
N GLU A 109 -10.70 -12.13 -13.83
CA GLU A 109 -11.42 -13.40 -13.71
C GLU A 109 -10.83 -14.31 -12.61
N THR A 110 -9.75 -13.86 -11.97
CA THR A 110 -9.10 -14.61 -10.90
C THR A 110 -9.91 -14.56 -9.59
N PRO A 111 -9.80 -15.58 -8.72
CA PRO A 111 -10.47 -15.56 -7.41
C PRO A 111 -10.12 -14.32 -6.57
N GLN A 112 -8.89 -13.81 -6.67
CA GLN A 112 -8.43 -12.62 -5.97
C GLN A 112 -9.19 -11.36 -6.36
N ALA A 113 -9.61 -11.25 -7.63
CA ALA A 113 -10.30 -10.07 -8.13
C ALA A 113 -11.64 -9.83 -7.39
N ARG A 114 -12.26 -10.88 -6.84
CA ARG A 114 -13.48 -10.78 -6.02
C ARG A 114 -13.27 -9.99 -4.73
N TYR A 115 -12.03 -9.90 -4.27
CA TYR A 115 -11.63 -9.22 -3.04
C TYR A 115 -11.00 -7.85 -3.32
N LEU A 116 -11.12 -7.31 -4.55
CA LEU A 116 -10.66 -5.96 -4.89
C LEU A 116 -11.21 -4.88 -3.97
N TRP A 117 -12.44 -5.01 -3.49
CA TRP A 117 -13.02 -4.05 -2.55
C TRP A 117 -12.34 -4.09 -1.17
N LEU A 118 -11.90 -5.27 -0.71
CA LEU A 118 -11.10 -5.41 0.52
C LEU A 118 -9.73 -4.75 0.32
N TYR A 119 -9.10 -5.00 -0.82
CA TYR A 119 -7.83 -4.36 -1.16
C TYR A 119 -7.96 -2.84 -1.28
N ALA A 120 -8.99 -2.35 -1.97
CA ALA A 120 -9.27 -0.93 -2.11
C ALA A 120 -9.49 -0.28 -0.73
N MET A 121 -10.18 -0.95 0.18
CA MET A 121 -10.37 -0.47 1.55
C MET A 121 -9.10 -0.48 2.38
N LEU A 122 -8.38 -1.60 2.41
CA LEU A 122 -7.14 -1.72 3.19
C LEU A 122 -6.09 -0.73 2.69
N PHE A 123 -5.91 -0.65 1.37
CA PHE A 123 -4.91 0.21 0.74
C PHE A 123 -5.38 1.65 0.53
N SER A 124 -6.65 2.00 0.83
CA SER A 124 -7.09 3.39 0.82
C SER A 124 -6.25 4.27 1.76
N THR A 125 -5.81 3.69 2.88
CA THR A 125 -4.91 4.32 3.86
C THR A 125 -3.48 4.52 3.34
N LEU A 126 -3.08 3.74 2.33
CA LEU A 126 -1.82 3.96 1.62
C LEU A 126 -1.88 5.14 0.67
N VAL A 127 -3.08 5.57 0.22
CA VAL A 127 -3.19 6.67 -0.74
C VAL A 127 -2.63 7.99 -0.17
N PRO A 128 -3.03 8.47 1.02
CA PRO A 128 -2.41 9.64 1.64
C PRO A 128 -0.90 9.47 1.82
N THR A 129 -0.46 8.28 2.27
CA THR A 129 0.94 7.96 2.50
C THR A 129 1.78 8.04 1.20
N LEU A 130 1.26 7.51 0.10
CA LEU A 130 1.89 7.57 -1.22
C LEU A 130 1.93 8.99 -1.77
N ILE A 131 0.88 9.79 -1.54
CA ILE A 131 0.88 11.22 -1.91
C ILE A 131 1.98 11.95 -1.12
N HIS A 132 2.09 11.72 0.18
CA HIS A 132 3.14 12.33 1.00
C HIS A 132 4.54 11.89 0.58
N ALA A 133 4.73 10.61 0.24
CA ALA A 133 6.00 10.10 -0.29
C ALA A 133 6.34 10.75 -1.63
N GLY A 134 5.38 10.85 -2.55
CA GLY A 134 5.54 11.54 -3.84
C GLY A 134 5.89 13.01 -3.68
N LEU A 135 5.19 13.74 -2.80
CA LEU A 135 5.51 15.13 -2.48
C LEU A 135 6.90 15.28 -1.84
N SER A 136 7.30 14.31 -1.01
CA SER A 136 8.63 14.30 -0.39
C SER A 136 9.73 14.12 -1.43
N CYS A 137 9.48 13.40 -2.54
CA CYS A 137 10.44 13.28 -3.63
C CYS A 137 10.79 14.65 -4.24
N LEU A 138 9.83 15.60 -4.31
CA LEU A 138 10.11 16.96 -4.81
C LEU A 138 11.18 17.69 -3.98
N SER A 139 11.40 17.31 -2.72
CA SER A 139 12.47 17.87 -1.90
C SER A 139 13.87 17.50 -2.40
N LEU A 140 14.02 16.45 -3.22
CA LEU A 140 15.29 16.08 -3.86
C LEU A 140 15.81 17.18 -4.79
N ALA A 141 14.93 18.02 -5.35
CA ALA A 141 15.33 19.18 -6.14
C ALA A 141 16.23 20.14 -5.34
N GLN A 142 16.06 20.20 -4.01
CA GLN A 142 16.86 21.06 -3.14
C GLN A 142 18.30 20.58 -2.97
N TRP A 143 18.60 19.34 -3.36
CA TRP A 143 19.95 18.79 -3.30
C TRP A 143 20.84 19.24 -4.45
N ALA A 144 20.28 19.96 -5.42
CA ALA A 144 21.06 20.57 -6.48
C ALA A 144 22.15 21.49 -5.90
N PRO A 145 23.43 21.33 -6.29
CA PRO A 145 24.51 22.14 -5.77
C PRO A 145 24.28 23.63 -6.06
N MET A 146 24.74 24.48 -5.13
CA MET A 146 24.49 25.93 -5.16
C MET A 146 24.91 26.59 -6.48
N GLY A 147 26.00 26.11 -7.11
CA GLY A 147 26.46 26.62 -8.41
C GLY A 147 25.46 26.39 -9.54
N LEU A 148 24.84 25.21 -9.60
CA LEU A 148 23.82 24.90 -10.61
C LEU A 148 22.56 25.74 -10.38
N ARG A 149 22.14 25.93 -9.12
CA ARG A 149 21.00 26.79 -8.77
C ARG A 149 21.24 28.23 -9.20
N LYS A 150 22.42 28.80 -8.91
CA LYS A 150 22.78 30.17 -9.34
C LYS A 150 22.80 30.31 -10.86
N ARG A 151 23.33 29.31 -11.58
CA ARG A 151 23.36 29.30 -13.05
C ARG A 151 21.95 29.26 -13.64
N TYR A 152 21.07 28.45 -13.06
CA TYR A 152 19.67 28.35 -13.45
C TYR A 152 18.93 29.69 -13.27
N VAL A 153 19.11 30.36 -12.13
CA VAL A 153 18.56 31.71 -11.90
C VAL A 153 19.07 32.70 -12.95
N GLY A 154 20.37 32.70 -13.23
CA GLY A 154 20.93 33.58 -14.27
C GLY A 154 20.42 33.28 -15.69
N TRP A 155 19.95 32.07 -15.97
CA TRP A 155 19.25 31.76 -17.22
C TRP A 155 17.80 32.23 -17.21
N ILE A 156 17.10 32.15 -16.07
CA ILE A 156 15.75 32.69 -15.90
C ILE A 156 15.72 34.21 -16.16
N ASP A 157 16.71 34.94 -15.63
CA ASP A 157 16.80 36.39 -15.77
C ASP A 157 17.07 36.85 -17.20
N ARG A 158 17.69 35.98 -18.02
CA ARG A 158 18.09 36.29 -19.41
C ARG A 158 17.21 35.63 -20.46
N ARG A 159 16.14 34.96 -20.06
CA ARG A 159 15.34 34.11 -20.96
C ARG A 159 14.68 34.91 -22.09
N ASP A 160 14.25 36.14 -21.82
CA ASP A 160 13.49 36.96 -22.77
C ASP A 160 14.42 37.55 -23.87
N ASP A 161 15.73 37.64 -23.58
CA ASP A 161 16.74 38.21 -24.48
C ASP A 161 17.66 37.15 -25.12
N ASN A 162 17.55 35.87 -24.73
CA ASN A 162 18.47 34.82 -25.16
C ASN A 162 17.77 33.45 -25.30
N VAL A 163 17.58 33.02 -26.55
CA VAL A 163 16.96 31.73 -26.91
C VAL A 163 17.67 30.54 -26.27
N CYS A 164 19.01 30.57 -26.14
CA CYS A 164 19.74 29.48 -25.48
C CYS A 164 19.44 29.44 -23.97
N ALA A 165 19.20 30.58 -23.34
CA ALA A 165 18.79 30.64 -21.94
C ALA A 165 17.35 30.12 -21.77
N GLU A 166 16.42 30.48 -22.66
CA GLU A 166 15.04 29.98 -22.67
C GLU A 166 14.97 28.44 -22.81
N ILE A 167 15.70 27.88 -23.78
CA ILE A 167 15.81 26.42 -23.94
C ILE A 167 16.43 25.79 -22.69
N GLY A 168 17.51 26.38 -22.17
CA GLY A 168 18.18 25.92 -20.96
C GLY A 168 17.26 25.87 -19.74
N VAL A 169 16.42 26.90 -19.54
CA VAL A 169 15.43 26.93 -18.44
C VAL A 169 14.42 25.81 -18.58
N THR A 170 13.89 25.59 -19.78
CA THR A 170 12.89 24.55 -20.07
C THR A 170 13.45 23.15 -19.84
N VAL A 171 14.67 22.89 -20.32
CA VAL A 171 15.36 21.61 -20.13
C VAL A 171 15.66 21.35 -18.65
N VAL A 172 16.19 22.34 -17.92
CA VAL A 172 16.47 22.19 -16.49
C VAL A 172 15.20 21.99 -15.68
N LEU A 173 14.11 22.68 -16.00
CA LEU A 173 12.82 22.47 -15.35
C LEU A 173 12.32 21.04 -15.58
N GLY A 174 12.33 20.57 -16.83
CA GLY A 174 11.95 19.19 -17.16
C GLY A 174 12.82 18.15 -16.47
N LEU A 175 14.14 18.34 -16.47
CA LEU A 175 15.08 17.46 -15.75
C LEU A 175 14.86 17.49 -14.24
N THR A 176 14.52 18.65 -13.66
CA THR A 176 14.26 18.75 -12.21
C THR A 176 13.03 17.92 -11.84
N TRP A 177 11.95 18.02 -12.61
CA TRP A 177 10.76 17.17 -12.44
C TRP A 177 11.08 15.69 -12.64
N PHE A 178 11.84 15.35 -13.69
CA PHE A 178 12.18 13.97 -13.97
C PHE A 178 13.03 13.36 -12.84
N VAL A 179 14.11 14.01 -12.44
CA VAL A 179 15.06 13.52 -11.43
C VAL A 179 14.46 13.54 -10.03
N SER A 180 13.65 14.55 -9.69
CA SER A 180 13.14 14.72 -8.32
C SER A 180 11.80 14.03 -8.11
N PHE A 181 11.05 13.67 -9.17
CA PHE A 181 9.74 13.06 -9.01
C PHE A 181 9.58 11.77 -9.81
N ALA A 182 9.70 11.83 -11.15
CA ALA A 182 9.40 10.67 -12.00
C ALA A 182 10.36 9.50 -11.74
N LEU A 183 11.67 9.76 -11.65
CA LEU A 183 12.69 8.74 -11.44
C LEU A 183 12.56 8.09 -10.05
N PRO A 184 12.45 8.82 -8.91
CA PRO A 184 12.18 8.24 -7.60
C PRO A 184 10.88 7.44 -7.56
N LEU A 185 9.82 7.90 -8.22
CA LEU A 185 8.54 7.20 -8.27
C LEU A 185 8.68 5.87 -9.02
N VAL A 186 9.35 5.85 -10.18
CA VAL A 186 9.63 4.61 -10.92
C VAL A 186 10.50 3.67 -10.08
N ALA A 187 11.53 4.18 -9.41
CA ALA A 187 12.37 3.41 -8.52
C ALA A 187 11.59 2.81 -7.33
N LEU A 188 10.65 3.58 -6.77
CA LEU A 188 9.75 3.12 -5.70
C LEU A 188 8.83 2.01 -6.20
N VAL A 189 8.19 2.18 -7.36
CA VAL A 189 7.33 1.16 -7.96
C VAL A 189 8.12 -0.12 -8.22
N TRP A 190 9.32 0.00 -8.80
CA TRP A 190 10.20 -1.13 -9.06
C TRP A 190 10.64 -1.84 -7.76
N LEU A 191 10.99 -1.06 -6.72
CA LEU A 191 11.35 -1.58 -5.40
C LEU A 191 10.16 -2.33 -4.77
N VAL A 192 8.97 -1.74 -4.80
CA VAL A 192 7.75 -2.37 -4.29
C VAL A 192 7.49 -3.67 -5.04
N GLN A 193 7.52 -3.70 -6.37
CA GLN A 193 7.32 -4.91 -7.15
C GLN A 193 8.36 -6.01 -6.84
N SER A 194 9.60 -5.61 -6.59
CA SER A 194 10.69 -6.55 -6.25
C SER A 194 10.54 -7.12 -4.84
N LEU A 195 10.01 -6.35 -3.89
CA LEU A 195 9.80 -6.77 -2.51
C LEU A 195 8.44 -7.44 -2.29
N LEU A 196 7.45 -7.18 -3.15
CA LEU A 196 6.06 -7.63 -3.00
C LEU A 196 5.93 -9.16 -2.85
N PRO A 197 6.66 -10.02 -3.58
CA PRO A 197 6.55 -11.47 -3.39
C PRO A 197 6.99 -11.92 -1.99
N LEU A 198 8.10 -11.35 -1.49
CA LEU A 198 8.66 -11.72 -0.19
C LEU A 198 7.81 -11.16 0.96
N VAL A 199 7.50 -9.86 0.89
CA VAL A 199 6.75 -9.15 1.92
C VAL A 199 5.29 -9.60 1.91
N GLY A 200 4.69 -9.75 0.74
CA GLY A 200 3.30 -10.18 0.57
C GLY A 200 3.03 -11.55 1.17
N GLU A 201 3.90 -12.53 0.91
CA GLU A 201 3.76 -13.86 1.51
C GLU A 201 3.91 -13.81 3.04
N THR A 202 4.87 -13.01 3.54
CA THR A 202 5.08 -12.85 4.98
C THR A 202 3.87 -12.22 5.67
N TYR A 203 3.29 -11.17 5.08
CA TYR A 203 2.07 -10.53 5.59
C TYR A 203 0.87 -11.47 5.54
N LEU A 204 0.72 -12.22 4.44
CA LEU A 204 -0.37 -13.19 4.29
C LEU A 204 -0.29 -14.28 5.37
N GLN A 205 0.91 -14.83 5.60
CA GLN A 205 1.15 -15.82 6.66
C GLN A 205 0.88 -15.27 8.06
N LEU A 206 1.30 -14.03 8.33
CA LEU A 206 1.05 -13.36 9.62
C LEU A 206 -0.45 -13.23 9.88
N PHE A 207 -1.19 -12.70 8.90
CA PHE A 207 -2.63 -12.49 9.01
C PHE A 207 -3.43 -13.79 9.05
N GLU A 208 -3.00 -14.81 8.32
CA GLU A 208 -3.61 -16.13 8.39
C GLU A 208 -3.37 -16.79 9.77
N THR A 209 -2.16 -16.66 10.32
CA THR A 209 -1.83 -17.14 11.67
C THR A 209 -2.69 -16.45 12.72
N LEU A 210 -2.87 -15.13 12.59
CA LEU A 210 -3.77 -14.36 13.45
C LEU A 210 -5.23 -14.83 13.31
N ALA A 211 -5.70 -15.06 12.09
CA ALA A 211 -7.07 -15.54 11.86
C ALA A 211 -7.29 -16.96 12.45
N ARG A 212 -6.29 -17.84 12.37
CA ARG A 212 -6.30 -19.15 13.07
C ARG A 212 -6.36 -18.99 14.58
N TRP A 213 -5.54 -18.09 15.14
CA TRP A 213 -5.56 -17.80 16.58
C TRP A 213 -6.92 -17.25 17.05
N LEU A 214 -7.59 -16.47 16.20
CA LEU A 214 -8.96 -15.99 16.42
C LEU A 214 -10.04 -17.08 16.23
N GLY A 215 -9.66 -18.32 15.88
CA GLY A 215 -10.58 -19.43 15.64
C GLY A 215 -11.47 -19.21 14.42
N GLN A 216 -10.98 -18.49 13.42
CA GLN A 216 -11.70 -18.21 12.15
C GLN A 216 -11.24 -19.13 11.01
N ILE A 217 -10.18 -19.88 11.23
CA ILE A 217 -9.62 -20.87 10.31
C ILE A 217 -9.27 -22.09 11.15
N ASP A 218 -9.85 -23.24 10.83
CA ASP A 218 -9.53 -24.48 11.53
C ASP A 218 -8.07 -24.87 11.31
N SER A 219 -7.40 -25.35 12.36
CA SER A 219 -6.01 -25.78 12.31
C SER A 219 -5.87 -27.04 11.45
N VAL A 220 -5.45 -26.85 10.19
CA VAL A 220 -4.89 -27.85 9.26
C VAL A 220 -5.73 -29.12 9.06
N GLY A 221 -6.48 -29.18 7.94
CA GLY A 221 -6.62 -30.44 7.21
C GLY A 221 -5.40 -30.64 6.32
N PRO A 222 -4.70 -31.79 6.35
CA PRO A 222 -3.67 -32.09 5.37
C PRO A 222 -4.35 -32.23 4.00
N GLY A 223 -4.01 -31.35 3.07
CA GLY A 223 -4.45 -31.44 1.67
C GLY A 223 -5.70 -30.63 1.35
N TYR A 224 -5.53 -29.32 1.15
CA TYR A 224 -6.27 -28.66 0.08
C TYR A 224 -5.38 -28.66 -1.16
N ILE A 225 -5.23 -29.84 -1.77
CA ILE A 225 -4.83 -29.91 -3.18
C ILE A 225 -6.06 -29.44 -3.95
N PRO A 226 -5.98 -28.37 -4.76
CA PRO A 226 -7.08 -27.98 -5.61
C PRO A 226 -7.46 -29.19 -6.47
N GLN A 227 -8.74 -29.62 -6.43
CA GLN A 227 -9.23 -30.77 -7.20
C GLN A 227 -9.04 -30.65 -8.74
N GLY A 228 -8.44 -29.56 -9.23
CA GLY A 228 -8.05 -29.37 -10.63
C GLY A 228 -6.61 -29.73 -11.00
N TRP A 229 -5.73 -30.09 -10.05
CA TRP A 229 -4.31 -30.39 -10.34
C TRP A 229 -3.95 -31.89 -10.36
N ALA A 230 -4.88 -32.78 -9.99
CA ALA A 230 -4.63 -34.22 -9.93
C ALA A 230 -4.97 -34.99 -11.22
N ASN A 231 -5.55 -34.34 -12.25
CA ASN A 231 -5.99 -35.01 -13.49
C ASN A 231 -5.09 -34.70 -14.71
N GLY A 232 -3.83 -34.27 -14.50
CA GLY A 232 -2.96 -33.81 -15.58
C GLY A 232 -1.66 -34.58 -15.79
N ILE A 233 -1.39 -35.63 -15.01
CA ILE A 233 -0.21 -36.47 -15.19
C ILE A 233 -0.66 -37.93 -15.17
N ASP A 234 -1.20 -38.36 -16.29
CA ASP A 234 -1.12 -39.76 -16.72
C ASP A 234 -0.10 -39.83 -17.87
N VAL A 235 0.72 -40.88 -17.78
CA VAL A 235 1.88 -41.27 -18.60
C VAL A 235 1.56 -41.36 -20.08
#